data_AF-C7NHJ7-F1
#
_entry.id   AF-C7NHJ7-F1
#
_cell.length_a   1.000
_cell.length_b   1.000
_cell.length_c   1.000
_cell.angle_alpha   90.00
_cell.angle_beta   90.00
_cell.angle_gamma   90.00
#
_symmetry.space_group_name_H-M   'P 1'
#
loop_
_entity.id
_entity.type
_entity.pdbx_description
1 polymer ?
#
loop_
_entity_poly.entity_id
_entity_poly.type
_entity_poly.pdbx_seq_one_letter_code
_entity_poly.pdbx_strand_id
1 'polypeptide(L)'
;MKGWLLWARHQELPRCAVAAVIATGVMAALVAAASLGGSIDVGPLWISVAMSLPLLFAFVNEHDLDRIAPRSLLARRGALVAITLALTGALSVLTFPGDPQALAAWRNTAALMGWGLLSLTVVPRPAIWVLPTVVALASMFFGWPLEPTLSDGILGALRAPGTLHLESTGEPNLSLLTCGLVWALGAGSYLTGVTLRRPRAERASRGSRAESADSGPRSGLGGVALTTPLMAVVSLSVIWTEMASLPFWGGSPRLLLAKDIPSAHFIFMGTAAVAGLVTGQARWRAGVTQWEELSTRSPAELVGRTVGRAARVAAVGLLVPITVLALVAAADLARHVPMNVVLREFAAGWPVVCVVVLEGVAFAAVGAVIGWFSGRAWLAPLWLVAVLALVIATPKPPSQDVDARWAQAYGFESCSRSVRVDVQVCAPAPDAGYVPAALRTVEEIYASSAHPEALPRTVHLVTAGVIPSNVGADGADVRPSVGQSRTRGLTPPDALEGPSAESLAYTTAAWCQGTDVWDLQQLFGVGDGPSNTMPTTLASLRDCRAQA
;
A
#
# COMPACT_ATOMS: atom_id res chain seq x y z
N MET A 1 34.59 30.96 -3.37
CA MET A 1 33.80 29.87 -2.75
C MET A 1 34.67 28.62 -2.69
N LYS A 2 34.79 27.94 -1.53
CA LYS A 2 35.66 26.76 -1.35
C LYS A 2 35.27 25.65 -2.36
N GLY A 3 36.25 24.99 -3.00
CA GLY A 3 36.02 24.01 -4.06
C GLY A 3 35.09 22.84 -3.69
N TRP A 4 34.94 22.56 -2.39
CA TRP A 4 33.98 21.61 -1.85
C TRP A 4 32.52 22.00 -2.09
N LEU A 5 32.15 23.27 -1.85
CA LEU A 5 30.77 23.76 -2.03
C LEU A 5 30.34 23.72 -3.49
N LEU A 6 31.27 23.97 -4.42
CA LEU A 6 31.02 23.87 -5.85
C LEU A 6 30.80 22.41 -6.26
N TRP A 7 31.60 21.47 -5.75
CA TRP A 7 31.39 20.03 -5.99
C TRP A 7 30.06 19.55 -5.42
N ALA A 8 29.71 19.94 -4.18
CA ALA A 8 28.45 19.53 -3.55
C ALA A 8 27.24 20.10 -4.30
N ARG A 9 27.32 21.36 -4.75
CA ARG A 9 26.29 21.98 -5.61
C ARG A 9 26.19 21.28 -6.96
N HIS A 10 27.31 20.85 -7.54
CA HIS A 10 27.34 20.12 -8.81
C HIS A 10 26.67 18.74 -8.69
N GLN A 11 26.88 18.05 -7.58
CA GLN A 11 26.20 16.80 -7.26
C GLN A 11 24.74 16.99 -6.82
N GLU A 12 24.23 18.23 -6.80
CA GLU A 12 22.90 18.58 -6.28
C GLU A 12 22.67 18.13 -4.82
N LEU A 13 23.75 17.84 -4.08
CA LEU A 13 23.71 17.26 -2.74
C LEU A 13 22.93 18.14 -1.74
N PRO A 14 23.11 19.48 -1.68
CA PRO A 14 22.31 20.32 -0.79
C PRO A 14 20.81 20.25 -1.10
N ARG A 15 20.43 20.17 -2.38
CA ARG A 15 19.02 20.09 -2.77
C ARG A 15 18.43 18.72 -2.42
N CYS A 16 19.18 17.65 -2.67
CA CYS A 16 18.80 16.29 -2.30
C CYS A 16 18.70 16.12 -0.78
N ALA A 17 19.59 16.76 -0.02
CA ALA A 17 19.56 16.76 1.45
C ALA A 17 18.35 17.51 2.00
N VAL A 18 18.06 18.72 1.51
CA VAL A 18 16.86 19.47 1.89
C VAL A 18 15.59 18.70 1.52
N ALA A 19 15.56 18.09 0.34
CA ALA A 19 14.47 17.23 -0.10
C ALA A 19 14.25 16.05 0.85
N ALA A 20 15.32 15.36 1.25
CA ALA A 20 15.25 14.26 2.21
C ALA A 20 14.77 14.73 3.59
N VAL A 21 15.25 15.87 4.09
CA VAL A 21 14.82 16.46 5.37
C VAL A 21 13.31 16.75 5.34
N ILE A 22 12.82 17.43 4.30
CA ILE A 22 11.40 17.77 4.17
C ILE A 22 10.56 16.50 4.06
N ALA A 23 10.93 15.57 3.16
CA ALA A 23 10.21 14.33 2.96
C ALA A 23 10.14 13.49 4.24
N THR A 24 11.24 13.43 4.98
CA THR A 24 11.35 12.72 6.25
C THR A 24 10.48 13.35 7.33
N GLY A 25 10.55 14.68 7.50
CA GLY A 25 9.76 15.39 8.51
C GLY A 25 8.25 15.27 8.24
N VAL A 26 7.86 15.34 6.96
CA VAL A 26 6.48 15.12 6.55
C VAL A 26 6.04 13.68 6.84
N MET A 27 6.80 12.66 6.44
CA MET A 27 6.44 11.27 6.75
C MET A 27 6.42 10.97 8.25
N ALA A 28 7.34 11.54 9.03
CA ALA A 28 7.35 11.38 10.48
C ALA A 28 6.08 11.96 11.12
N ALA A 29 5.64 13.15 10.70
CA ALA A 29 4.39 13.73 11.16
C ALA A 29 3.17 12.87 10.81
N LEU A 30 3.15 12.26 9.62
CA LEU A 30 2.04 11.39 9.18
C LEU A 30 2.00 10.07 9.93
N VAL A 31 3.16 9.44 10.14
CA VAL A 31 3.28 8.20 10.93
C VAL A 31 2.83 8.48 12.36
N ALA A 32 3.24 9.61 12.94
CA ALA A 32 2.79 10.03 14.26
C ALA A 32 1.27 10.27 14.31
N ALA A 33 0.70 10.97 13.32
CA ALA A 33 -0.74 11.24 13.24
C ALA A 33 -1.56 9.96 13.10
N ALA A 34 -1.11 9.01 12.28
CA ALA A 34 -1.80 7.73 12.09
C ALA A 34 -1.61 6.77 13.28
N SER A 35 -0.56 6.93 14.09
CA SER A 35 -0.34 6.15 15.32
C SER A 35 -1.36 6.43 16.45
N LEU A 36 -2.09 7.54 16.36
CA LEU A 36 -3.17 7.90 17.28
C LEU A 36 -4.39 6.94 17.19
N GLY A 37 -4.43 6.06 16.17
CA GLY A 37 -5.42 4.99 16.01
C GLY A 37 -4.87 3.57 16.22
N GLY A 38 -3.64 3.40 16.71
CA GLY A 38 -2.95 2.10 16.87
C GLY A 38 -1.52 2.12 16.28
N SER A 39 -0.66 1.18 16.67
CA SER A 39 0.74 1.13 16.15
C SER A 39 0.77 0.81 14.65
N ILE A 40 1.52 1.59 13.88
CA ILE A 40 1.76 1.30 12.46
C ILE A 40 3.06 0.51 12.34
N ASP A 41 2.95 -0.81 12.15
CA ASP A 41 4.09 -1.73 11.99
C ASP A 41 5.03 -1.40 10.80
N VAL A 42 4.67 -0.40 9.98
CA VAL A 42 5.39 0.00 8.76
C VAL A 42 6.02 1.40 8.88
N GLY A 43 5.86 2.09 10.02
CA GLY A 43 6.31 3.48 10.20
C GLY A 43 7.79 3.71 9.85
N PRO A 44 8.74 2.94 10.42
CA PRO A 44 10.15 3.08 10.12
C PRO A 44 10.50 2.88 8.65
N LEU A 45 9.83 1.94 7.95
CA LEU A 45 10.07 1.68 6.53
C LEU A 45 9.66 2.87 5.64
N TRP A 46 8.50 3.47 5.90
CA TRP A 46 8.03 4.65 5.16
C TRP A 46 8.98 5.84 5.32
N ILE A 47 9.45 6.05 6.55
CA ILE A 47 10.42 7.08 6.87
C ILE A 47 11.76 6.82 6.13
N SER A 48 12.22 5.57 6.09
CA SER A 48 13.43 5.19 5.34
C SER A 48 13.31 5.40 3.82
N VAL A 49 12.13 5.15 3.24
CA VAL A 49 11.86 5.43 1.82
C VAL A 49 11.93 6.94 1.55
N ALA A 50 11.33 7.75 2.42
CA ALA A 50 11.36 9.21 2.32
C ALA A 50 12.77 9.80 2.47
N MET A 51 13.61 9.19 3.32
CA MET A 51 15.03 9.55 3.47
C MET A 51 15.86 9.15 2.25
N SER A 52 15.78 7.89 1.82
CA SER A 52 16.70 7.29 0.84
C SER A 52 16.48 7.79 -0.58
N LEU A 53 15.24 7.91 -1.04
CA LEU A 53 14.96 8.17 -2.46
C LEU A 53 15.49 9.52 -2.96
N PRO A 54 15.32 10.65 -2.23
CA PRO A 54 15.91 11.92 -2.67
C PRO A 54 17.44 11.88 -2.66
N LEU A 55 18.05 11.23 -1.66
CA LEU A 55 19.52 11.15 -1.52
C LEU A 55 20.17 10.31 -2.61
N LEU A 56 19.48 9.28 -3.12
CA LEU A 56 19.99 8.47 -4.22
C LEU A 56 20.33 9.29 -5.47
N PHE A 57 19.63 10.40 -5.71
CA PHE A 57 19.90 11.25 -6.86
C PHE A 57 21.22 12.02 -6.78
N ALA A 58 21.81 12.14 -5.59
CA ALA A 58 23.15 12.70 -5.46
C ALA A 58 24.21 11.85 -6.18
N PHE A 59 23.96 10.55 -6.40
CA PHE A 59 24.88 9.61 -7.07
C PHE A 59 24.71 9.57 -8.61
N VAL A 60 23.76 10.30 -9.18
CA VAL A 60 23.42 10.24 -10.61
C VAL A 60 24.25 11.22 -11.44
N ASN A 61 24.72 12.31 -10.84
CA ASN A 61 25.33 13.47 -11.52
C ASN A 61 26.85 13.36 -11.67
N GLU A 62 27.33 12.21 -12.15
CA GLU A 62 28.75 12.04 -12.47
C GLU A 62 29.02 12.35 -13.95
N HIS A 63 29.66 13.49 -14.24
CA HIS A 63 30.01 13.90 -15.60
C HIS A 63 31.38 13.37 -16.05
N ASP A 64 31.61 13.26 -17.36
CA ASP A 64 32.88 12.75 -17.91
C ASP A 64 34.09 13.62 -17.52
N LEU A 65 33.86 14.91 -17.24
CA LEU A 65 34.89 15.81 -16.71
C LEU A 65 35.35 15.41 -15.29
N ASP A 66 34.49 14.79 -14.48
CA ASP A 66 34.87 14.28 -13.16
C ASP A 66 35.79 13.07 -13.26
N ARG A 67 35.71 12.29 -14.34
CA ARG A 67 36.59 11.14 -14.61
C ARG A 67 38.00 11.55 -15.00
N ILE A 68 38.15 12.75 -15.58
CA ILE A 68 39.42 13.28 -16.10
C ILE A 68 40.10 14.22 -15.09
N ALA A 69 39.41 14.58 -14.00
CA ALA A 69 39.96 15.46 -12.98
C ALA A 69 41.17 14.81 -12.26
N PRO A 70 42.20 15.59 -11.89
CA PRO A 70 43.45 15.08 -11.28
C PRO A 70 43.27 14.54 -9.85
N ARG A 71 42.06 14.59 -9.28
CA ARG A 71 41.75 14.12 -7.93
C ARG A 71 41.11 12.75 -7.97
N SER A 72 41.46 11.91 -7.00
CA SER A 72 40.96 10.53 -6.94
C SER A 72 39.42 10.48 -6.97
N LEU A 73 38.89 9.77 -7.97
CA LEU A 73 37.46 9.54 -8.14
C LEU A 73 36.90 8.74 -6.96
N LEU A 74 37.66 7.73 -6.52
CA LEU A 74 37.32 6.86 -5.38
C LEU A 74 37.07 7.67 -4.11
N ALA A 75 37.94 8.63 -3.78
CA ALA A 75 37.78 9.43 -2.57
C ALA A 75 36.55 10.34 -2.63
N ARG A 76 36.23 10.89 -3.82
CA ARG A 76 35.02 11.71 -4.02
C ARG A 76 33.74 10.88 -3.91
N ARG A 77 33.70 9.71 -4.53
CA ARG A 77 32.58 8.78 -4.41
C ARG A 77 32.43 8.29 -2.96
N GLY A 78 33.54 7.98 -2.29
CA GLY A 78 33.57 7.61 -0.87
C GLY A 78 33.06 8.71 0.05
N ALA A 79 33.47 9.96 -0.19
CA ALA A 79 32.95 11.12 0.56
C ALA A 79 31.44 11.29 0.37
N LEU A 80 30.93 11.10 -0.85
CA LEU A 80 29.49 11.19 -1.12
C LEU A 80 28.70 10.11 -0.37
N VAL A 81 29.16 8.86 -0.39
CA VAL A 81 28.57 7.74 0.35
C VAL A 81 28.60 8.01 1.86
N ALA A 82 29.74 8.46 2.39
CA ALA A 82 29.90 8.75 3.82
C ALA A 82 28.96 9.88 4.28
N ILE A 83 28.86 10.96 3.52
CA ILE A 83 28.02 12.12 3.87
C ILE A 83 26.54 11.75 3.85
N THR A 84 26.10 11.04 2.80
CA THR A 84 24.70 10.61 2.69
C THR A 84 24.34 9.61 3.78
N LEU A 85 25.21 8.65 4.09
CA LEU A 85 25.00 7.71 5.21
C LEU A 85 24.93 8.44 6.56
N ALA A 86 25.84 9.38 6.82
CA ALA A 86 25.82 10.19 8.05
C ALA A 86 24.54 11.03 8.18
N LEU A 87 24.09 11.63 7.07
CA LEU A 87 22.83 12.39 7.02
C LEU A 87 21.63 11.49 7.35
N THR A 88 21.56 10.27 6.80
CA THR A 88 20.47 9.35 7.11
C THR A 88 20.48 8.89 8.57
N GLY A 89 21.66 8.69 9.16
CA GLY A 89 21.79 8.38 10.59
C GLY A 89 21.29 9.52 11.47
N ALA A 90 21.70 10.76 11.17
CA ALA A 90 21.23 11.94 11.88
C ALA A 90 19.70 12.12 11.76
N LEU A 91 19.15 11.97 10.56
CA LEU A 91 17.70 12.04 10.34
C LEU A 91 16.95 10.93 11.10
N SER A 92 17.48 9.71 11.14
CA SER A 92 16.85 8.58 11.84
C SER A 92 16.78 8.80 13.35
N VAL A 93 17.86 9.33 13.95
CA VAL A 93 17.90 9.70 15.38
C VAL A 93 16.95 10.86 15.68
N LEU A 94 16.85 11.84 14.78
CA LEU A 94 15.92 12.97 14.94
C LEU A 94 14.46 12.55 14.84
N THR A 95 14.14 11.57 13.98
CA THR A 95 12.77 11.05 13.87
C THR A 95 12.35 10.16 15.02
N PHE A 96 13.30 9.43 15.63
CA PHE A 96 13.06 8.43 16.67
C PHE A 96 14.04 8.63 17.84
N PRO A 97 13.90 9.72 18.63
CA PRO A 97 14.85 10.03 19.68
C PRO A 97 14.78 8.98 20.82
N GLY A 98 15.85 8.19 20.98
CA GLY A 98 15.98 7.19 22.05
C GLY A 98 15.23 5.88 21.82
N ASP A 99 14.63 5.68 20.64
CA ASP A 99 13.86 4.48 20.29
C ASP A 99 14.68 3.55 19.37
N PRO A 100 14.68 2.21 19.57
CA PRO A 100 15.30 1.25 18.64
C PRO A 100 14.79 1.36 17.20
N GLN A 101 13.63 1.97 16.95
CA GLN A 101 13.14 2.33 15.62
C GLN A 101 14.09 3.26 14.86
N ALA A 102 14.93 4.06 15.53
CA ALA A 102 15.98 4.85 14.87
C ALA A 102 16.98 3.95 14.15
N LEU A 103 17.38 2.84 14.78
CA LEU A 103 18.31 1.88 14.19
C LEU A 103 17.65 1.13 13.04
N ALA A 104 16.37 0.75 13.17
CA ALA A 104 15.60 0.14 12.08
C ALA A 104 15.49 1.09 10.87
N ALA A 105 15.15 2.36 11.11
CA ALA A 105 15.03 3.37 10.06
C ALA A 105 16.37 3.61 9.35
N TRP A 106 17.47 3.70 10.11
CA TRP A 106 18.81 3.89 9.54
C TRP A 106 19.27 2.68 8.72
N ARG A 107 19.12 1.47 9.28
CA ARG A 107 19.39 0.18 8.61
C ARG A 107 18.65 0.07 7.29
N ASN A 108 17.34 0.31 7.31
CA ASN A 108 16.48 0.24 6.14
C ASN A 108 16.89 1.26 5.08
N THR A 109 17.23 2.48 5.49
CA THR A 109 17.69 3.53 4.58
C THR A 109 19.01 3.13 3.92
N ALA A 110 19.95 2.54 4.67
CA ALA A 110 21.19 2.01 4.13
C ALA A 110 20.94 0.88 3.11
N ALA A 111 20.06 -0.07 3.41
CA ALA A 111 19.70 -1.15 2.48
C ALA A 111 19.06 -0.62 1.19
N LEU A 112 18.11 0.32 1.29
CA LEU A 112 17.46 0.94 0.14
C LEU A 112 18.47 1.74 -0.71
N MET A 113 19.38 2.48 -0.07
CA MET A 113 20.48 3.13 -0.79
C MET A 113 21.39 2.10 -1.48
N GLY A 114 21.68 0.98 -0.80
CA GLY A 114 22.43 -0.15 -1.36
C GLY A 114 21.80 -0.71 -2.63
N TRP A 115 20.50 -1.01 -2.59
CA TRP A 115 19.72 -1.43 -3.76
C TRP A 115 19.71 -0.40 -4.88
N GLY A 116 19.56 0.89 -4.54
CA GLY A 116 19.66 1.97 -5.52
C GLY A 116 21.02 2.01 -6.21
N LEU A 117 22.11 1.94 -5.46
CA LEU A 117 23.46 1.93 -6.04
C LEU A 117 23.73 0.67 -6.87
N LEU A 118 23.33 -0.51 -6.38
CA LEU A 118 23.38 -1.77 -7.14
C LEU A 118 22.61 -1.67 -8.46
N SER A 119 21.47 -0.98 -8.46
CA SER A 119 20.66 -0.81 -9.68
C SER A 119 21.43 -0.12 -10.80
N LEU A 120 22.40 0.76 -10.50
CA LEU A 120 23.22 1.43 -11.52
C LEU A 120 24.07 0.46 -12.35
N THR A 121 24.29 -0.76 -11.86
CA THR A 121 25.02 -1.80 -12.61
C THR A 121 24.21 -2.34 -13.81
N VAL A 122 22.88 -2.29 -13.73
CA VAL A 122 21.94 -2.90 -14.71
C VAL A 122 21.04 -1.84 -15.39
N VAL A 123 20.60 -0.84 -14.64
CA VAL A 123 19.57 0.15 -15.00
C VAL A 123 20.21 1.50 -15.35
N PRO A 124 19.68 2.28 -16.31
CA PRO A 124 20.18 3.64 -16.57
C PRO A 124 20.10 4.53 -15.33
N ARG A 125 21.11 5.39 -15.13
CA ARG A 125 21.23 6.30 -13.98
C ARG A 125 19.95 7.04 -13.53
N PRO A 126 19.09 7.60 -14.42
CA PRO A 126 17.86 8.26 -13.98
C PRO A 126 16.81 7.33 -13.35
N ALA A 127 16.98 6.01 -13.46
CA ALA A 127 16.11 5.00 -12.87
C ALA A 127 16.71 4.34 -11.61
N ILE A 128 17.69 5.00 -10.97
CA ILE A 128 18.30 4.58 -9.69
C ILE A 128 17.26 4.34 -8.56
N TRP A 129 16.09 4.97 -8.67
CA TRP A 129 15.01 4.87 -7.70
C TRP A 129 14.14 3.62 -7.88
N VAL A 130 14.15 2.97 -9.05
CA VAL A 130 13.19 1.90 -9.38
C VAL A 130 13.37 0.69 -8.47
N LEU A 131 14.59 0.16 -8.38
CA LEU A 131 14.88 -1.03 -7.59
C LEU A 131 14.58 -0.84 -6.09
N PRO A 132 15.03 0.25 -5.42
CA PRO A 132 14.69 0.45 -4.02
C PRO A 132 13.19 0.68 -3.79
N THR A 133 12.47 1.33 -4.70
CA THR A 133 11.01 1.42 -4.60
C THR A 133 10.35 0.05 -4.73
N VAL A 134 10.77 -0.78 -5.67
CA VAL A 134 10.24 -2.15 -5.83
C VAL A 134 10.52 -3.00 -4.59
N VAL A 135 11.73 -2.93 -4.03
CA VAL A 135 12.10 -3.68 -2.82
C VAL A 135 11.30 -3.19 -1.61
N ALA A 136 11.13 -1.87 -1.44
CA ALA A 136 10.31 -1.31 -0.37
C ALA A 136 8.85 -1.78 -0.47
N LEU A 137 8.26 -1.73 -1.68
CA LEU A 137 6.89 -2.21 -1.93
C LEU A 137 6.78 -3.72 -1.73
N ALA A 138 7.76 -4.51 -2.20
CA ALA A 138 7.77 -5.96 -2.02
C ALA A 138 7.81 -6.34 -0.53
N SER A 139 8.60 -5.61 0.27
CA SER A 139 8.63 -5.78 1.72
C SER A 139 7.31 -5.41 2.39
N MET A 140 6.43 -4.64 1.74
CA MET A 140 5.12 -4.34 2.27
C MET A 140 4.14 -5.52 2.17
N PHE A 141 4.44 -6.56 1.38
CA PHE A 141 3.57 -7.74 1.20
C PHE A 141 3.66 -8.76 2.31
N PHE A 142 4.71 -8.66 3.12
CA PHE A 142 4.94 -9.56 4.23
C PHE A 142 4.61 -8.82 5.53
N GLY A 143 3.68 -9.38 6.31
CA GLY A 143 3.50 -9.00 7.71
C GLY A 143 4.71 -9.48 8.51
N TRP A 144 5.05 -8.76 9.58
CA TRP A 144 6.03 -9.27 10.52
C TRP A 144 5.34 -10.33 11.39
N PRO A 145 5.82 -11.58 11.42
CA PRO A 145 5.17 -12.65 12.18
C PRO A 145 5.27 -12.39 13.69
N LEU A 146 4.28 -12.89 14.43
CA LEU A 146 4.26 -12.83 15.90
C LEU A 146 5.40 -13.63 16.53
N GLU A 147 5.74 -14.77 15.92
CA GLU A 147 6.87 -15.63 16.29
C GLU A 147 7.91 -15.65 15.15
N PRO A 148 8.77 -14.62 15.06
CA PRO A 148 9.76 -14.52 14.01
C PRO A 148 10.87 -15.56 14.17
N THR A 149 11.21 -16.17 13.05
CA THR A 149 12.33 -17.09 12.91
C THR A 149 13.55 -16.39 12.31
N LEU A 150 14.70 -17.05 12.39
CA LEU A 150 15.95 -16.62 11.76
C LEU A 150 15.80 -16.33 10.24
N SER A 151 14.95 -17.07 9.51
CA SER A 151 14.64 -16.81 8.09
C SER A 151 13.87 -15.52 7.85
N ASP A 152 13.01 -15.12 8.79
CA ASP A 152 12.23 -13.88 8.69
C ASP A 152 13.14 -12.65 8.81
N GLY A 153 14.23 -12.75 9.57
CA GLY A 153 15.29 -11.74 9.62
C GLY A 153 16.02 -11.54 8.28
N ILE A 154 15.96 -12.51 7.36
CA ILE A 154 16.57 -12.43 6.03
C ILE A 154 15.55 -11.92 5.00
N LEU A 155 14.39 -12.56 4.91
CA LEU A 155 13.37 -12.27 3.91
C LEU A 155 12.56 -11.02 4.25
N GLY A 156 12.29 -10.79 5.53
CA GLY A 156 11.59 -9.63 6.08
C GLY A 156 12.52 -8.56 6.66
N ALA A 157 13.81 -8.53 6.26
CA ALA A 157 14.83 -7.68 6.88
C ALA A 157 14.45 -6.20 7.01
N LEU A 158 13.67 -5.66 6.06
CA LEU A 158 13.21 -4.26 6.08
C LEU A 158 12.05 -3.99 7.06
N ARG A 159 11.34 -5.05 7.47
CA ARG A 159 10.23 -5.02 8.44
C ARG A 159 10.68 -5.37 9.86
N ALA A 160 11.83 -6.02 10.01
CA ALA A 160 12.34 -6.46 11.30
C ALA A 160 12.57 -5.31 12.28
N PRO A 161 12.36 -5.51 13.60
CA PRO A 161 12.71 -4.52 14.61
C PRO A 161 14.21 -4.21 14.59
N GLY A 162 14.57 -3.03 15.12
CA GLY A 162 15.95 -2.53 15.17
C GLY A 162 16.76 -3.12 16.34
N THR A 163 16.58 -4.40 16.65
CA THR A 163 17.23 -5.07 17.79
C THR A 163 18.27 -6.09 17.32
N LEU A 164 19.27 -6.39 18.15
CA LEU A 164 20.27 -7.42 17.85
C LEU A 164 19.73 -8.86 18.00
N HIS A 165 18.75 -9.03 18.88
CA HIS A 165 18.05 -10.29 19.12
C HIS A 165 16.55 -10.06 19.02
N LEU A 166 15.81 -11.08 18.58
CA LEU A 166 14.35 -11.07 18.52
C LEU A 166 13.82 -11.23 19.95
N GLU A 167 13.02 -10.28 20.42
CA GLU A 167 12.59 -10.25 21.83
C GLU A 167 11.66 -11.42 22.20
N SER A 168 10.89 -11.94 21.24
CA SER A 168 9.94 -13.04 21.48
C SER A 168 10.61 -14.42 21.51
N THR A 169 11.70 -14.64 20.76
CA THR A 169 12.34 -15.95 20.61
C THR A 169 13.77 -16.02 21.15
N GLY A 170 14.42 -14.88 21.40
CA GLY A 170 15.82 -14.79 21.80
C GLY A 170 16.82 -15.09 20.66
N GLU A 171 16.33 -15.39 19.45
CA GLU A 171 17.17 -15.67 18.29
C GLU A 171 17.92 -14.42 17.78
N PRO A 172 19.10 -14.58 17.16
CA PRO A 172 19.83 -13.46 16.59
C PRO A 172 19.08 -12.85 15.40
N ASN A 173 18.91 -11.52 15.41
CA ASN A 173 18.23 -10.80 14.34
C ASN A 173 19.20 -10.51 13.18
N LEU A 174 19.09 -11.28 12.10
CA LEU A 174 19.95 -11.14 10.91
C LEU A 174 19.66 -9.91 10.05
N SER A 175 18.61 -9.14 10.33
CA SER A 175 18.21 -7.99 9.50
C SER A 175 19.31 -6.93 9.35
N LEU A 176 20.06 -6.65 10.42
CA LEU A 176 21.17 -5.70 10.39
C LEU A 176 22.29 -6.18 9.47
N LEU A 177 22.59 -7.48 9.51
CA LEU A 177 23.63 -8.09 8.69
C LEU A 177 23.22 -8.13 7.22
N THR A 178 21.98 -8.55 6.92
CA THR A 178 21.48 -8.59 5.53
C THR A 178 21.39 -7.20 4.90
N CYS A 179 20.84 -6.22 5.62
CA CYS A 179 20.80 -4.83 5.16
C CYS A 179 22.20 -4.23 5.00
N GLY A 180 23.11 -4.52 5.93
CA GLY A 180 24.51 -4.09 5.87
C GLY A 180 25.27 -4.68 4.67
N LEU A 181 25.06 -5.96 4.36
CA LEU A 181 25.63 -6.61 3.19
C LEU A 181 25.12 -6.00 1.88
N VAL A 182 23.81 -5.77 1.76
CA VAL A 182 23.22 -5.11 0.58
C VAL A 182 23.82 -3.72 0.39
N TRP A 183 23.93 -2.94 1.47
CA TRP A 183 24.57 -1.63 1.42
C TRP A 183 26.04 -1.72 0.99
N ALA A 184 26.82 -2.64 1.58
CA ALA A 184 28.23 -2.80 1.26
C ALA A 184 28.45 -3.20 -0.21
N LEU A 185 27.62 -4.10 -0.75
CA LEU A 185 27.64 -4.48 -2.15
C LEU A 185 27.27 -3.31 -3.08
N GLY A 186 26.23 -2.56 -2.73
CA GLY A 186 25.81 -1.36 -3.46
C GLY A 186 26.89 -0.29 -3.48
N ALA A 187 27.41 0.09 -2.30
CA ALA A 187 28.49 1.05 -2.15
C ALA A 187 29.75 0.60 -2.90
N GLY A 188 30.15 -0.67 -2.76
CA GLY A 188 31.29 -1.26 -3.46
C GLY A 188 31.14 -1.18 -4.98
N SER A 189 29.97 -1.51 -5.52
CA SER A 189 29.68 -1.41 -6.95
C SER A 189 29.78 0.02 -7.47
N TYR A 190 29.28 0.99 -6.70
CA TYR A 190 29.37 2.41 -7.05
C TYR A 190 30.80 2.95 -6.96
N LEU A 191 31.56 2.60 -5.91
CA LEU A 191 32.94 3.03 -5.73
C LEU A 191 33.84 2.53 -6.86
N THR A 192 33.69 1.26 -7.25
CA THR A 192 34.46 0.62 -8.31
C THR A 192 34.01 1.00 -9.72
N GLY A 193 32.77 1.49 -9.87
CA GLY A 193 32.21 1.86 -11.17
C GLY A 193 31.89 0.67 -12.06
N VAL A 194 31.63 -0.50 -11.47
CA VAL A 194 31.25 -1.71 -12.21
C VAL A 194 29.93 -1.45 -12.93
N THR A 195 29.92 -1.65 -14.25
CA THR A 195 28.70 -1.60 -15.05
C THR A 195 28.66 -2.81 -15.97
N LEU A 196 27.57 -3.58 -15.94
CA LEU A 196 27.36 -4.74 -16.81
C LEU A 196 26.77 -4.35 -18.18
N ARG A 197 26.59 -3.04 -18.41
CA ARG A 197 26.13 -2.50 -19.68
C ARG A 197 27.21 -2.69 -20.75
N ARG A 198 26.86 -3.34 -21.86
CA ARG A 198 27.70 -3.29 -23.07
C ARG A 198 27.91 -1.82 -23.44
N PRO A 199 29.16 -1.32 -23.56
CA PRO A 199 29.40 0.03 -24.03
C PRO A 199 28.83 0.11 -25.45
N ARG A 200 27.72 0.82 -25.61
CA ARG A 200 27.24 1.18 -26.93
C ARG A 200 28.28 2.16 -27.45
N ALA A 201 29.07 1.74 -28.43
CA ALA A 201 30.24 2.44 -28.93
C ALA A 201 30.04 3.96 -29.00
N GLU A 202 30.56 4.68 -28.01
CA GLU A 202 30.81 6.11 -28.08
C GLU A 202 32.02 6.32 -29.00
N ARG A 203 31.81 6.15 -30.31
CA ARG A 203 32.62 6.85 -31.30
C ARG A 203 31.98 8.20 -31.53
N ALA A 204 32.40 9.16 -30.72
CA ALA A 204 32.39 10.57 -31.09
C ALA A 204 33.76 11.15 -30.75
N SER A 205 34.79 10.66 -31.45
CA SER A 205 36.02 11.41 -31.64
C SER A 205 35.73 12.61 -32.53
N ARG A 206 36.22 13.77 -32.11
CA ARG A 206 36.23 15.06 -32.83
C ARG A 206 36.51 14.92 -34.34
N GLY A 207 35.85 15.77 -35.13
CA GLY A 207 36.42 16.35 -36.36
C GLY A 207 35.93 15.78 -37.69
N SER A 208 35.26 16.63 -38.47
CA SER A 208 35.21 16.69 -39.94
C SER A 208 34.98 15.40 -40.74
N ARG A 209 33.77 15.22 -41.29
CA ARG A 209 33.46 15.33 -42.73
C ARG A 209 32.04 14.85 -42.97
N ALA A 210 31.36 15.56 -43.85
CA ALA A 210 30.05 15.19 -44.37
C ALA A 210 30.13 13.81 -45.04
N GLU A 211 29.26 12.90 -44.63
CA GLU A 211 28.77 11.82 -45.50
C GLU A 211 27.44 11.28 -44.98
N SER A 212 26.46 11.29 -45.90
CA SER A 212 25.20 10.54 -45.92
C SER A 212 24.29 10.60 -44.69
N ALA A 213 23.50 11.67 -44.68
CA ALA A 213 22.13 11.63 -44.19
C ALA A 213 21.34 10.53 -44.91
N ASP A 214 21.13 9.38 -44.27
CA ASP A 214 20.04 8.46 -44.62
C ASP A 214 19.66 7.50 -43.48
N SER A 215 19.46 8.07 -42.29
CA SER A 215 18.64 7.42 -41.27
C SER A 215 17.72 8.46 -40.65
N GLY A 216 16.51 8.55 -41.22
CA GLY A 216 15.48 9.44 -40.72
C GLY A 216 15.29 9.28 -39.21
N PRO A 217 15.25 10.37 -38.44
CA PRO A 217 15.09 10.28 -37.00
C PRO A 217 13.67 9.77 -36.75
N ARG A 218 13.55 8.55 -36.22
CA ARG A 218 12.31 8.03 -35.61
C ARG A 218 11.99 8.83 -34.34
N SER A 219 11.66 10.10 -34.52
CA SER A 219 11.18 11.06 -33.53
C SER A 219 9.70 10.74 -33.27
N GLY A 220 9.43 9.97 -32.22
CA GLY A 220 8.06 9.64 -31.83
C GLY A 220 7.93 8.40 -30.94
N LEU A 221 8.90 7.47 -31.03
CA LEU A 221 8.84 6.21 -30.28
C LEU A 221 9.17 6.36 -28.79
N GLY A 222 10.00 7.32 -28.38
CA GLY A 222 10.40 7.46 -26.97
C GLY A 222 9.26 7.86 -26.03
N GLY A 223 8.34 8.71 -26.49
CA GLY A 223 7.15 9.04 -25.74
C GLY A 223 6.20 7.85 -25.64
N VAL A 224 5.86 7.22 -26.77
CA VAL A 224 4.97 6.04 -26.87
C VAL A 224 5.52 4.83 -26.09
N ALA A 225 6.83 4.68 -26.01
CA ALA A 225 7.49 3.62 -25.25
C ALA A 225 7.29 3.71 -23.74
N LEU A 226 7.02 4.90 -23.17
CA LEU A 226 6.83 5.09 -21.72
C LEU A 226 5.37 5.04 -21.27
N THR A 227 4.40 5.20 -22.19
CA THR A 227 2.98 5.14 -21.82
C THR A 227 2.56 3.77 -21.29
N THR A 228 2.87 2.71 -22.02
CA THR A 228 2.53 1.35 -21.63
C THR A 228 3.14 0.94 -20.29
N PRO A 229 4.45 1.13 -20.02
CA PRO A 229 5.01 0.77 -18.73
C PRO A 229 4.47 1.62 -17.58
N LEU A 230 4.17 2.91 -17.79
CA LEU A 230 3.56 3.74 -16.75
C LEU A 230 2.12 3.29 -16.44
N MET A 231 1.33 2.97 -17.47
CA MET A 231 -0.01 2.38 -17.27
C MET A 231 0.08 1.04 -16.55
N ALA A 232 1.06 0.20 -16.89
CA ALA A 232 1.29 -1.08 -16.24
C ALA A 232 1.66 -0.90 -14.76
N VAL A 233 2.50 0.08 -14.41
CA VAL A 233 2.85 0.37 -13.01
C VAL A 233 1.64 0.82 -12.20
N VAL A 234 0.82 1.73 -12.74
CA VAL A 234 -0.42 2.16 -12.08
C VAL A 234 -1.39 0.98 -11.94
N SER A 235 -1.54 0.17 -13.00
CA SER A 235 -2.45 -0.99 -12.99
C SER A 235 -2.00 -2.06 -12.00
N LEU A 236 -0.69 -2.34 -11.97
CA LEU A 236 -0.09 -3.27 -11.03
C LEU A 236 -0.31 -2.80 -9.60
N SER A 237 -0.25 -1.48 -9.31
CA SER A 237 -0.54 -0.98 -7.97
C SER A 237 -1.98 -1.24 -7.53
N VAL A 238 -2.96 -1.11 -8.44
CA VAL A 238 -4.35 -1.45 -8.15
C VAL A 238 -4.53 -2.94 -7.94
N ILE A 239 -4.12 -3.76 -8.92
CA ILE A 239 -4.26 -5.22 -8.85
C ILE A 239 -3.57 -5.74 -7.59
N TRP A 240 -2.37 -5.23 -7.30
CA TRP A 240 -1.63 -5.62 -6.13
C TRP A 240 -2.43 -5.34 -4.86
N THR A 241 -2.83 -4.07 -4.65
CA THR A 241 -3.45 -3.67 -3.38
C THR A 241 -4.80 -4.36 -3.17
N GLU A 242 -5.60 -4.48 -4.23
CA GLU A 242 -6.92 -5.13 -4.12
C GLU A 242 -6.83 -6.65 -3.99
N MET A 243 -5.84 -7.30 -4.60
CA MET A 243 -5.62 -8.74 -4.38
C MET A 243 -5.12 -9.02 -2.96
N ALA A 244 -4.32 -8.13 -2.38
CA ALA A 244 -3.89 -8.24 -0.99
C ALA A 244 -5.04 -8.03 0.01
N SER A 245 -6.05 -7.23 -0.35
CA SER A 245 -7.27 -7.03 0.45
C SER A 245 -8.41 -7.98 0.07
N LEU A 246 -8.20 -8.97 -0.81
CA LEU A 246 -9.23 -9.93 -1.22
C LEU A 246 -10.03 -10.54 -0.05
N PRO A 247 -9.41 -10.88 1.11
CA PRO A 247 -10.12 -11.36 2.30
C PRO A 247 -11.22 -10.43 2.86
N PHE A 248 -11.26 -9.16 2.45
CA PHE A 248 -12.19 -8.14 2.95
C PHE A 248 -13.34 -7.82 2.00
N TRP A 249 -13.14 -7.95 0.68
CA TRP A 249 -14.18 -7.63 -0.33
C TRP A 249 -14.60 -8.81 -1.21
N GLY A 250 -13.87 -9.93 -1.18
CA GLY A 250 -14.07 -11.06 -2.09
C GLY A 250 -15.55 -11.42 -2.31
N GLY A 251 -15.90 -11.68 -3.57
CA GLY A 251 -17.28 -12.00 -3.99
C GLY A 251 -18.27 -10.83 -3.98
N SER A 252 -17.88 -9.62 -3.53
CA SER A 252 -18.77 -8.45 -3.46
C SER A 252 -18.22 -7.25 -4.25
N PRO A 253 -18.83 -6.88 -5.39
CA PRO A 253 -18.43 -5.69 -6.13
C PRO A 253 -18.68 -4.41 -5.31
N ARG A 254 -19.66 -4.42 -4.40
CA ARG A 254 -19.99 -3.28 -3.55
C ARG A 254 -18.89 -2.96 -2.55
N LEU A 255 -18.37 -3.97 -1.86
CA LEU A 255 -17.30 -3.82 -0.89
C LEU A 255 -16.02 -3.36 -1.57
N LEU A 256 -15.67 -3.96 -2.71
CA LEU A 256 -14.52 -3.53 -3.52
C LEU A 256 -14.62 -2.04 -3.90
N LEU A 257 -15.73 -1.66 -4.54
CA LEU A 257 -15.89 -0.33 -5.13
C LEU A 257 -16.13 0.79 -4.10
N ALA A 258 -16.87 0.51 -3.03
CA ALA A 258 -17.34 1.53 -2.08
C ALA A 258 -16.64 1.53 -0.71
N LYS A 259 -15.81 0.52 -0.41
CA LYS A 259 -15.10 0.40 0.87
C LYS A 259 -13.59 0.24 0.66
N ASP A 260 -13.17 -0.74 -0.14
CA ASP A 260 -11.74 -1.11 -0.20
C ASP A 260 -10.93 -0.22 -1.15
N ILE A 261 -11.39 0.08 -2.36
CA ILE A 261 -10.73 1.06 -3.25
C ILE A 261 -10.55 2.44 -2.56
N PRO A 262 -11.58 3.00 -1.88
CA PRO A 262 -11.42 4.20 -1.07
C PRO A 262 -10.42 4.05 0.07
N SER A 263 -10.30 2.87 0.68
CA SER A 263 -9.33 2.64 1.75
C SER A 263 -7.88 2.68 1.24
N ALA A 264 -7.66 2.19 0.01
CA ALA A 264 -6.38 2.12 -0.68
C ALA A 264 -6.00 3.39 -1.47
N HIS A 265 -6.88 4.41 -1.48
CA HIS A 265 -6.76 5.61 -2.32
C HIS A 265 -5.37 6.27 -2.28
N PHE A 266 -4.72 6.34 -1.13
CA PHE A 266 -3.39 6.96 -0.98
C PHE A 266 -2.31 6.29 -1.83
N ILE A 267 -2.36 4.97 -2.01
CA ILE A 267 -1.42 4.22 -2.85
C ILE A 267 -1.65 4.61 -4.32
N PHE A 268 -2.90 4.63 -4.75
CA PHE A 268 -3.29 4.95 -6.14
C PHE A 268 -2.96 6.39 -6.52
N MET A 269 -3.19 7.34 -5.60
CA MET A 269 -2.83 8.74 -5.81
C MET A 269 -1.32 8.91 -5.95
N GLY A 270 -0.54 8.25 -5.09
CA GLY A 270 0.92 8.30 -5.16
C GLY A 270 1.47 7.76 -6.48
N THR A 271 0.98 6.61 -6.95
CA THR A 271 1.45 6.01 -8.21
C THR A 271 1.01 6.83 -9.44
N ALA A 272 -0.24 7.32 -9.46
CA ALA A 272 -0.73 8.19 -10.53
C ALA A 272 0.03 9.52 -10.60
N ALA A 273 0.31 10.13 -9.44
CA ALA A 273 1.09 11.35 -9.31
C ALA A 273 2.50 11.22 -9.91
N VAL A 274 3.22 10.16 -9.54
CA VAL A 274 4.57 9.87 -10.05
C VAL A 274 4.53 9.57 -11.55
N ALA A 275 3.56 8.78 -12.01
CA ALA A 275 3.39 8.49 -13.43
C ALA A 275 3.16 9.76 -14.25
N GLY A 276 2.35 10.69 -13.74
CA GLY A 276 2.14 12.00 -14.32
C GLY A 276 3.43 12.81 -14.41
N LEU A 277 4.20 12.88 -13.33
CA LEU A 277 5.48 13.58 -13.29
C LEU A 277 6.50 13.01 -14.27
N VAL A 278 6.64 11.68 -14.33
CA VAL A 278 7.53 11.01 -15.29
C VAL A 278 7.09 11.28 -16.73
N THR A 279 5.78 11.33 -16.98
CA THR A 279 5.22 11.69 -18.30
C THR A 279 5.61 13.12 -18.70
N GLY A 280 5.52 14.09 -17.78
CA GLY A 280 5.99 15.46 -18.02
C GLY A 280 7.50 15.53 -18.24
N GLN A 281 8.27 14.75 -17.49
CA GLN A 281 9.73 14.70 -17.60
C GLN A 281 10.25 14.00 -18.86
N ALA A 282 9.42 13.23 -19.56
CA ALA A 282 9.83 12.46 -20.73
C ALA A 282 10.46 13.36 -21.82
N ARG A 283 10.00 14.61 -21.98
CA ARG A 283 10.56 15.57 -22.94
C ARG A 283 12.03 15.90 -22.68
N TRP A 284 12.38 16.09 -21.40
CA TRP A 284 13.74 16.40 -20.96
C TRP A 284 14.66 15.20 -21.14
N ARG A 285 14.13 14.00 -20.87
CA ARG A 285 14.86 12.73 -20.97
C ARG A 285 15.06 12.27 -22.42
N ALA A 286 14.17 12.67 -23.32
CA ALA A 286 14.23 12.33 -24.74
C ALA A 286 14.92 13.42 -25.60
N GLY A 287 15.38 14.53 -25.00
CA GLY A 287 16.01 15.65 -25.73
C GLY A 287 15.07 16.41 -26.66
N VAL A 288 13.77 16.20 -26.54
CA VAL A 288 12.73 16.81 -27.41
C VAL A 288 12.60 18.31 -27.16
N THR A 289 13.06 18.79 -26.01
CA THR A 289 13.03 20.21 -25.62
C THR A 289 13.73 21.11 -26.62
N GLN A 290 14.84 20.66 -27.22
CA GLN A 290 15.56 21.42 -28.26
C GLN A 290 14.75 21.58 -29.55
N TRP A 291 13.91 20.60 -29.88
CA TRP A 291 13.03 20.63 -31.05
C TRP A 291 11.75 21.42 -30.80
N GLU A 292 11.29 21.48 -29.54
CA GLU A 292 10.14 22.28 -29.13
C GLU A 292 10.43 23.78 -29.18
N GLU A 293 11.67 24.20 -28.89
CA GLU A 293 12.13 25.60 -29.07
C GLU A 293 12.09 26.07 -30.52
N LEU A 294 12.25 25.14 -31.47
CA LEU A 294 12.17 25.40 -32.91
C LEU A 294 10.74 25.23 -33.47
N SER A 295 9.79 24.78 -32.64
CA SER A 295 8.43 24.50 -33.09
C SER A 295 7.58 25.78 -33.10
N THR A 296 6.69 25.90 -34.08
CA THR A 296 5.72 27.00 -34.17
C THR A 296 4.52 26.84 -33.23
N ARG A 297 4.44 25.73 -32.47
CA ARG A 297 3.33 25.45 -31.56
C ARG A 297 3.45 26.26 -30.28
N SER A 298 2.31 26.70 -29.76
CA SER A 298 2.28 27.42 -28.49
C SER A 298 2.71 26.51 -27.32
N PRO A 299 3.39 27.06 -26.30
CA PRO A 299 3.78 26.29 -25.12
C PRO A 299 2.57 25.71 -24.37
N ALA A 300 1.42 26.41 -24.39
CA ALA A 300 0.18 25.95 -23.79
C ALA A 300 -0.36 24.67 -24.47
N GLU A 301 -0.28 24.58 -25.79
CA GLU A 301 -0.71 23.40 -26.54
C GLU A 301 0.18 22.18 -26.24
N LEU A 302 1.49 22.41 -26.11
CA LEU A 302 2.47 21.37 -25.78
C LEU A 302 2.28 20.82 -24.35
N VAL A 303 2.05 21.71 -23.38
CA VAL A 303 1.66 21.32 -22.01
C VAL A 303 0.33 20.57 -22.01
N GLY A 304 -0.67 21.06 -22.74
CA GLY A 304 -1.99 20.41 -22.81
C GLY A 304 -1.91 18.97 -23.30
N ARG A 305 -1.04 18.70 -24.29
CA ARG A 305 -0.83 17.33 -24.80
C ARG A 305 -0.15 16.40 -23.78
N THR A 306 0.81 16.89 -23.00
CA THR A 306 1.46 16.07 -21.96
C THR A 306 0.57 15.82 -20.77
N VAL A 307 -0.20 16.83 -20.35
CA VAL A 307 -1.23 16.69 -19.32
C VAL A 307 -2.30 15.71 -19.76
N GLY A 308 -2.83 15.84 -20.99
CA GLY A 308 -3.82 14.90 -21.53
C GLY A 308 -3.30 13.46 -21.63
N ARG A 309 -2.01 13.29 -21.90
CA ARG A 309 -1.36 11.98 -21.90
C ARG A 309 -1.25 11.39 -20.49
N ALA A 310 -0.80 12.18 -19.51
CA ALA A 310 -0.71 11.77 -18.12
C ALA A 310 -2.08 11.41 -17.53
N ALA A 311 -3.09 12.24 -17.81
CA ALA A 311 -4.48 11.98 -17.45
C ALA A 311 -4.98 10.65 -18.02
N ARG A 312 -4.69 10.35 -19.29
CA ARG A 312 -5.04 9.07 -19.91
C ARG A 312 -4.33 7.89 -19.25
N VAL A 313 -3.04 8.03 -18.95
CA VAL A 313 -2.26 6.98 -18.26
C VAL A 313 -2.87 6.65 -16.90
N ALA A 314 -3.20 7.67 -16.10
CA ALA A 314 -3.83 7.48 -14.80
C ALA A 314 -5.25 6.93 -14.92
N ALA A 315 -6.10 7.51 -15.79
CA ALA A 315 -7.48 7.06 -15.98
C ALA A 315 -7.55 5.61 -16.42
N VAL A 316 -6.80 5.22 -17.46
CA VAL A 316 -6.78 3.84 -17.95
C VAL A 316 -6.12 2.90 -16.95
N GLY A 317 -5.00 3.32 -16.36
CA GLY A 317 -4.26 2.52 -15.38
C GLY A 317 -5.05 2.24 -14.10
N LEU A 318 -6.00 3.10 -13.73
CA LEU A 318 -6.89 2.87 -12.59
C LEU A 318 -8.19 2.17 -13.02
N LEU A 319 -8.89 2.65 -14.05
CA LEU A 319 -10.21 2.15 -14.42
C LEU A 319 -10.18 0.71 -14.93
N VAL A 320 -9.20 0.33 -15.75
CA VAL A 320 -9.16 -1.02 -16.34
C VAL A 320 -9.06 -2.10 -15.27
N PRO A 321 -8.06 -2.09 -14.37
CA PRO A 321 -7.98 -3.12 -13.33
C PRO A 321 -9.18 -3.10 -12.37
N ILE A 322 -9.67 -1.92 -11.97
CA ILE A 322 -10.86 -1.81 -11.12
C ILE A 322 -12.08 -2.45 -11.79
N THR A 323 -12.29 -2.16 -13.08
CA THR A 323 -13.41 -2.72 -13.84
C THR A 323 -13.29 -4.23 -13.96
N VAL A 324 -12.08 -4.75 -14.24
CA VAL A 324 -11.84 -6.21 -14.32
C VAL A 324 -12.16 -6.88 -12.99
N LEU A 325 -11.65 -6.36 -11.87
CA LEU A 325 -11.91 -6.92 -10.54
C LEU A 325 -13.40 -6.86 -10.18
N ALA A 326 -14.06 -5.73 -10.46
CA ALA A 326 -15.48 -5.57 -10.19
C ALA A 326 -16.36 -6.49 -11.05
N LEU A 327 -15.98 -6.73 -12.31
CA LEU A 327 -16.65 -7.68 -13.20
C LEU A 327 -16.45 -9.13 -12.72
N VAL A 328 -15.25 -9.48 -12.27
CA VAL A 328 -14.98 -10.81 -11.68
C VAL A 328 -15.84 -11.02 -10.42
N ALA A 329 -15.90 -10.03 -9.53
CA ALA A 329 -16.74 -10.08 -8.34
C ALA A 329 -18.24 -10.17 -8.68
N ALA A 330 -18.70 -9.38 -9.65
CA ALA A 330 -20.09 -9.43 -10.10
C ALA A 330 -20.46 -10.76 -10.77
N ALA A 331 -19.54 -11.34 -11.54
CA ALA A 331 -19.74 -12.65 -12.17
C ALA A 331 -19.84 -13.78 -11.15
N ASP A 332 -19.09 -13.72 -10.05
CA ASP A 332 -19.23 -14.69 -8.97
C ASP A 332 -20.54 -14.48 -8.19
N LEU A 333 -20.87 -13.23 -7.83
CA LEU A 333 -22.13 -12.88 -7.16
C LEU A 333 -23.36 -13.37 -7.96
N ALA A 334 -23.31 -13.28 -9.29
CA ALA A 334 -24.37 -13.75 -10.19
C ALA A 334 -24.63 -15.26 -10.14
N ARG A 335 -23.71 -16.06 -9.57
CA ARG A 335 -23.93 -17.50 -9.36
C ARG A 335 -24.87 -17.80 -8.20
N HIS A 336 -25.01 -16.87 -7.26
CA HIS A 336 -25.71 -17.08 -5.99
C HIS A 336 -26.91 -16.15 -5.81
N VAL A 337 -26.98 -15.06 -6.58
CA VAL A 337 -27.92 -13.95 -6.36
C VAL A 337 -28.52 -13.52 -7.70
N PRO A 338 -29.81 -13.11 -7.76
CA PRO A 338 -30.44 -12.68 -8.99
C PRO A 338 -29.78 -11.41 -9.59
N MET A 339 -29.79 -11.33 -10.93
CA MET A 339 -29.05 -10.30 -11.70
C MET A 339 -29.46 -8.86 -11.36
N ASN A 340 -30.69 -8.61 -10.90
CA ASN A 340 -31.13 -7.29 -10.48
C ASN A 340 -30.35 -6.77 -9.26
N VAL A 341 -30.05 -7.64 -8.30
CA VAL A 341 -29.22 -7.31 -7.12
C VAL A 341 -27.78 -7.11 -7.57
N VAL A 342 -27.24 -7.99 -8.42
CA VAL A 342 -25.87 -7.87 -8.97
C VAL A 342 -25.67 -6.51 -9.64
N LEU A 343 -26.59 -6.12 -10.54
CA LEU A 343 -26.52 -4.85 -11.26
C LEU A 343 -26.64 -3.65 -10.30
N ARG A 344 -27.52 -3.73 -9.30
CA ARG A 344 -27.70 -2.68 -8.29
C ARG A 344 -26.43 -2.49 -7.46
N GLU A 345 -25.85 -3.57 -6.96
CA GLU A 345 -24.63 -3.52 -6.15
C GLU A 345 -23.41 -3.06 -6.95
N PHE A 346 -23.28 -3.51 -8.20
CA PHE A 346 -22.26 -3.04 -9.13
C PHE A 346 -22.42 -1.54 -9.40
N ALA A 347 -23.62 -1.09 -9.78
CA ALA A 347 -23.89 0.32 -10.11
C ALA A 347 -23.70 1.26 -8.90
N ALA A 348 -24.11 0.83 -7.70
CA ALA A 348 -24.06 1.67 -6.51
C ALA A 348 -22.63 2.00 -6.06
N GLY A 349 -21.65 1.14 -6.37
CA GLY A 349 -20.24 1.35 -6.01
C GLY A 349 -19.49 2.37 -6.88
N TRP A 350 -19.88 2.50 -8.15
CA TRP A 350 -19.16 3.33 -9.12
C TRP A 350 -19.00 4.81 -8.78
N PRO A 351 -19.99 5.52 -8.19
CA PRO A 351 -19.84 6.94 -7.85
C PRO A 351 -18.60 7.22 -7.00
N VAL A 352 -18.25 6.33 -6.06
CA VAL A 352 -17.07 6.51 -5.20
C VAL A 352 -15.78 6.28 -6.00
N VAL A 353 -15.75 5.26 -6.85
CA VAL A 353 -14.61 4.99 -7.74
C VAL A 353 -14.38 6.13 -8.72
N CYS A 354 -15.44 6.74 -9.25
CA CYS A 354 -15.30 7.91 -10.11
C CYS A 354 -14.57 9.06 -9.40
N VAL A 355 -14.85 9.30 -8.11
CA VAL A 355 -14.12 10.30 -7.32
C VAL A 355 -12.63 9.94 -7.21
N VAL A 356 -12.31 8.69 -6.83
CA VAL A 356 -10.92 8.22 -6.72
C VAL A 356 -10.18 8.35 -8.05
N VAL A 357 -10.80 7.98 -9.16
CA VAL A 357 -10.19 8.09 -10.49
C VAL A 357 -9.98 9.55 -10.89
N LEU A 358 -10.95 10.42 -10.63
CA LEU A 358 -10.84 11.86 -10.93
C LEU A 358 -9.71 12.51 -10.13
N GLU A 359 -9.58 12.16 -8.85
CA GLU A 359 -8.46 12.61 -8.01
C GLU A 359 -7.12 12.11 -8.58
N GLY A 360 -7.03 10.84 -8.95
CA GLY A 360 -5.81 10.27 -9.55
C GLY A 360 -5.42 10.94 -10.85
N VAL A 361 -6.41 11.27 -11.68
CA VAL A 361 -6.24 12.05 -12.91
C VAL A 361 -5.75 13.47 -12.60
N ALA A 362 -6.31 14.13 -11.58
CA ALA A 362 -5.89 15.47 -11.16
C ALA A 362 -4.43 15.47 -10.67
N PHE A 363 -4.05 14.52 -9.81
CA PHE A 363 -2.67 14.39 -9.34
C PHE A 363 -1.69 14.07 -10.46
N ALA A 364 -2.08 13.22 -11.41
CA ALA A 364 -1.26 12.94 -12.60
C ALA A 364 -1.10 14.19 -13.49
N ALA A 365 -2.16 14.98 -13.65
CA ALA A 365 -2.12 16.23 -14.40
C ALA A 365 -1.18 17.25 -13.74
N VAL A 366 -1.30 17.47 -12.43
CA VAL A 366 -0.42 18.37 -11.66
C VAL A 366 1.03 17.88 -11.73
N GLY A 367 1.26 16.58 -11.52
CA GLY A 367 2.57 15.96 -11.66
C GLY A 367 3.17 16.22 -13.04
N ALA A 368 2.38 16.06 -14.11
CA ALA A 368 2.83 16.32 -15.48
C ALA A 368 3.21 17.78 -15.72
N VAL A 369 2.47 18.75 -15.17
CA VAL A 369 2.84 20.18 -15.23
C VAL A 369 4.17 20.43 -14.50
N ILE A 370 4.35 19.88 -13.29
CA ILE A 370 5.60 20.00 -12.54
C ILE A 370 6.77 19.38 -13.32
N GLY A 371 6.59 18.18 -13.86
CA GLY A 371 7.58 17.48 -14.67
C GLY A 371 7.88 18.18 -16.00
N TRP A 372 6.89 18.87 -16.58
CA TRP A 372 7.06 19.65 -17.80
C TRP A 372 8.02 20.82 -17.60
N PHE A 373 7.89 21.53 -16.48
CA PHE A 373 8.77 22.67 -16.15
C PHE A 373 10.12 22.25 -15.57
N SER A 374 10.26 21.00 -15.10
CA SER A 374 11.51 20.54 -14.49
C SER A 374 11.88 19.11 -14.88
N GLY A 375 12.99 18.98 -15.63
CA GLY A 375 13.61 17.70 -15.98
C GLY A 375 14.37 17.00 -14.84
N ARG A 376 14.33 17.54 -13.62
CA ARG A 376 15.11 17.04 -12.49
C ARG A 376 14.54 15.73 -11.94
N ALA A 377 15.27 14.64 -12.10
CA ALA A 377 14.78 13.30 -11.76
C ALA A 377 14.45 13.10 -10.25
N TRP A 378 15.07 13.89 -9.35
CA TRP A 378 14.79 13.85 -7.91
C TRP A 378 13.42 14.41 -7.50
N LEU A 379 12.67 15.04 -8.41
CA LEU A 379 11.32 15.51 -8.12
C LEU A 379 10.31 14.37 -7.99
N ALA A 380 10.55 13.21 -8.63
CA ALA A 380 9.63 12.07 -8.54
C ALA A 380 9.40 11.57 -7.10
N PRO A 381 10.44 11.29 -6.29
CA PRO A 381 10.22 10.86 -4.91
C PRO A 381 9.66 11.96 -4.01
N LEU A 382 10.05 13.22 -4.22
CA LEU A 382 9.45 14.33 -3.47
C LEU A 382 7.98 14.50 -3.75
N TRP A 383 7.59 14.38 -5.03
CA TRP A 383 6.20 14.46 -5.44
C TRP A 383 5.39 13.30 -4.88
N LEU A 384 5.95 12.09 -4.86
CA LEU A 384 5.34 10.94 -4.18
C LEU A 384 5.05 11.26 -2.71
N VAL A 385 6.05 11.72 -1.96
CA VAL A 385 5.91 12.03 -0.54
C VAL A 385 4.92 13.17 -0.30
N ALA A 386 4.98 14.24 -1.11
CA ALA A 386 4.06 15.37 -1.00
C ALA A 386 2.60 14.95 -1.26
N VAL A 387 2.35 14.09 -2.26
CA VAL A 387 1.01 13.59 -2.54
C VAL A 387 0.53 12.65 -1.45
N LEU A 388 1.36 11.72 -0.98
CA LEU A 388 1.00 10.85 0.15
C LEU A 388 0.63 11.68 1.38
N ALA A 389 1.40 12.73 1.66
CA ALA A 389 1.13 13.63 2.77
C ALA A 389 -0.19 14.38 2.64
N LEU A 390 -0.43 14.94 1.45
CA LEU A 390 -1.67 15.66 1.19
C LEU A 390 -2.87 14.72 1.33
N VAL A 391 -2.79 13.54 0.73
CA VAL A 391 -3.90 12.58 0.68
C VAL A 391 -4.23 12.01 2.07
N ILE A 392 -3.21 11.73 2.89
CA ILE A 392 -3.42 11.28 4.28
C ILE A 392 -3.99 12.41 5.15
N ALA A 393 -3.59 13.66 4.92
CA ALA A 393 -4.06 14.82 5.69
C ALA A 393 -5.48 15.26 5.28
N THR A 394 -5.91 14.95 4.07
CA THR A 394 -7.27 15.25 3.58
C THR A 394 -8.27 14.18 3.98
N PRO A 395 -9.55 14.53 4.19
CA PRO A 395 -10.59 13.54 4.45
C PRO A 395 -10.61 12.49 3.34
N LYS A 396 -10.67 11.22 3.75
CA LYS A 396 -10.74 10.09 2.82
C LYS A 396 -11.96 10.25 1.90
N PRO A 397 -11.90 9.74 0.65
CA PRO A 397 -13.07 9.67 -0.20
C PRO A 397 -14.21 8.94 0.54
N PRO A 398 -15.47 9.33 0.29
CA PRO A 398 -16.61 8.87 1.07
C PRO A 398 -16.73 7.34 0.99
N SER A 399 -16.35 6.65 2.06
CA SER A 399 -16.63 5.22 2.23
C SER A 399 -18.10 5.06 2.59
N GLN A 400 -18.71 3.99 2.10
CA GLN A 400 -20.10 3.69 2.40
C GLN A 400 -20.17 2.65 3.52
N ASP A 401 -21.06 2.87 4.48
CA ASP A 401 -21.48 1.81 5.39
C ASP A 401 -22.34 0.81 4.59
N VAL A 402 -21.67 -0.21 4.06
CA VAL A 402 -22.29 -1.22 3.20
C VAL A 402 -23.25 -2.08 4.01
N ASP A 403 -22.91 -2.42 5.26
CA ASP A 403 -23.76 -3.23 6.15
C ASP A 403 -25.09 -2.53 6.44
N ALA A 404 -25.05 -1.25 6.84
CA ALA A 404 -26.25 -0.48 7.11
C ALA A 404 -27.13 -0.33 5.85
N ARG A 405 -26.51 -0.10 4.69
CA ARG A 405 -27.26 0.03 3.43
C ARG A 405 -27.87 -1.28 2.96
N TRP A 406 -27.19 -2.41 3.16
CA TRP A 406 -27.75 -3.71 2.85
C TRP A 406 -28.90 -4.08 3.79
N ALA A 407 -28.74 -3.82 5.09
CA ALA A 407 -29.81 -4.01 6.06
C ALA A 407 -31.05 -3.19 5.69
N GLN A 408 -30.88 -1.93 5.28
CA GLN A 408 -31.98 -1.07 4.85
C GLN A 408 -32.62 -1.50 3.51
N ALA A 409 -31.81 -1.98 2.55
CA ALA A 409 -32.27 -2.24 1.19
C ALA A 409 -32.82 -3.66 0.97
N TYR A 410 -32.31 -4.64 1.72
CA TYR A 410 -32.60 -6.07 1.52
C TYR A 410 -33.07 -6.77 2.80
N GLY A 411 -32.87 -6.18 3.98
CA GLY A 411 -33.05 -6.89 5.24
C GLY A 411 -32.15 -8.11 5.35
N PHE A 412 -32.48 -9.03 6.26
CA PHE A 412 -31.78 -10.30 6.46
C PHE A 412 -32.69 -11.48 6.08
N GLU A 413 -33.10 -11.53 4.81
CA GLU A 413 -34.11 -12.48 4.34
C GLU A 413 -33.52 -13.81 3.82
N SER A 414 -32.22 -13.86 3.49
CA SER A 414 -31.58 -15.07 2.98
C SER A 414 -31.10 -15.93 4.14
N CYS A 415 -31.89 -16.95 4.51
CA CYS A 415 -31.63 -17.75 5.71
C CYS A 415 -31.41 -19.24 5.43
N SER A 416 -30.58 -19.87 6.26
CA SER A 416 -30.44 -21.33 6.34
C SER A 416 -30.53 -21.78 7.80
N ARG A 417 -31.11 -22.95 8.06
CA ARG A 417 -31.36 -23.47 9.40
C ARG A 417 -30.67 -24.81 9.59
N SER A 418 -29.99 -24.98 10.73
CA SER A 418 -29.52 -26.28 11.19
C SER A 418 -30.52 -26.86 12.20
N VAL A 419 -31.04 -28.06 11.88
CA VAL A 419 -31.93 -28.81 12.79
C VAL A 419 -31.14 -29.39 13.96
N ARG A 420 -29.82 -29.59 13.81
CA ARG A 420 -28.97 -30.25 14.79
C ARG A 420 -28.79 -29.43 16.08
N VAL A 421 -28.63 -28.12 15.93
CA VAL A 421 -28.38 -27.18 17.05
C VAL A 421 -29.48 -26.13 17.22
N ASP A 422 -30.60 -26.27 16.51
CA ASP A 422 -31.74 -25.32 16.51
C ASP A 422 -31.31 -23.85 16.28
N VAL A 423 -30.50 -23.62 15.24
CA VAL A 423 -30.01 -22.28 14.87
C VAL A 423 -30.33 -21.95 13.41
N GLN A 424 -30.65 -20.69 13.16
CA GLN A 424 -30.88 -20.12 11.84
C GLN A 424 -29.88 -18.98 11.60
N VAL A 425 -29.16 -19.05 10.48
CA VAL A 425 -28.25 -17.99 10.04
C VAL A 425 -28.90 -17.24 8.88
N CYS A 426 -28.99 -15.91 8.99
CA CYS A 426 -29.61 -15.05 7.98
C CYS A 426 -28.63 -13.98 7.48
N ALA A 427 -28.66 -13.71 6.18
CA ALA A 427 -27.83 -12.72 5.50
C ALA A 427 -28.68 -11.80 4.62
N PRO A 428 -28.18 -10.58 4.30
CA PRO A 428 -28.75 -9.81 3.21
C PRO A 428 -28.53 -10.52 1.87
N ALA A 429 -29.39 -10.23 0.88
CA ALA A 429 -29.37 -10.91 -0.42
C ALA A 429 -27.98 -10.96 -1.10
N PRO A 430 -27.12 -9.91 -1.06
CA PRO A 430 -25.78 -9.96 -1.64
C PRO A 430 -24.84 -11.00 -1.00
N ASP A 431 -25.09 -11.41 0.25
CA ASP A 431 -24.26 -12.37 0.99
C ASP A 431 -24.89 -13.76 1.09
N ALA A 432 -25.96 -14.03 0.32
CA ALA A 432 -26.66 -15.32 0.34
C ALA A 432 -25.73 -16.53 0.08
N GLY A 433 -24.71 -16.36 -0.77
CA GLY A 433 -23.71 -17.39 -1.07
C GLY A 433 -22.84 -17.81 0.12
N TYR A 434 -22.69 -16.95 1.13
CA TYR A 434 -21.88 -17.21 2.33
C TYR A 434 -22.67 -17.81 3.49
N VAL A 435 -24.01 -17.86 3.39
CA VAL A 435 -24.88 -18.42 4.44
C VAL A 435 -24.54 -19.88 4.78
N PRO A 436 -24.25 -20.79 3.82
CA PRO A 436 -23.88 -22.16 4.16
C PRO A 436 -22.59 -22.27 4.98
N ALA A 437 -21.58 -21.47 4.62
CA ALA A 437 -20.30 -21.42 5.32
C ALA A 437 -20.49 -20.89 6.75
N ALA A 438 -21.26 -19.81 6.89
CA ALA A 438 -21.60 -19.22 8.17
C ALA A 438 -22.40 -20.18 9.07
N LEU A 439 -23.36 -20.90 8.50
CA LEU A 439 -24.14 -21.90 9.23
C LEU A 439 -23.24 -23.03 9.75
N ARG A 440 -22.31 -23.54 8.93
CA ARG A 440 -21.37 -24.58 9.34
C ARG A 440 -20.49 -24.10 10.50
N THR A 441 -19.94 -22.89 10.42
CA THR A 441 -19.13 -22.30 11.49
C THR A 441 -19.93 -22.10 12.78
N VAL A 442 -21.16 -21.57 12.70
CA VAL A 442 -22.01 -21.40 13.89
C VAL A 442 -22.41 -22.75 14.48
N GLU A 443 -22.70 -23.76 13.65
CA GLU A 443 -23.01 -25.12 14.12
C GLU A 443 -21.83 -25.73 14.87
N GLU A 444 -20.60 -25.58 14.37
CA GLU A 444 -19.38 -26.03 15.05
C GLU A 444 -19.17 -25.32 16.39
N ILE A 445 -19.33 -23.99 16.42
CA ILE A 445 -19.26 -23.21 17.67
C ILE A 445 -20.29 -23.71 18.68
N TYR A 446 -21.55 -23.89 18.25
CA TYR A 446 -22.64 -24.29 19.16
C TYR A 446 -22.47 -25.73 19.63
N ALA A 447 -22.01 -26.63 18.77
CA ALA A 447 -21.72 -28.02 19.12
C ALA A 447 -20.56 -28.15 20.12
N SER A 448 -19.63 -27.18 20.13
CA SER A 448 -18.52 -27.13 21.10
C SER A 448 -18.93 -26.55 22.46
N SER A 449 -20.08 -25.86 22.53
CA SER A 449 -20.58 -25.25 23.75
C SER A 449 -21.17 -26.29 24.71
N ALA A 450 -20.98 -26.09 26.02
CA ALA A 450 -21.60 -26.92 27.05
C ALA A 450 -23.11 -26.66 27.22
N HIS A 451 -23.61 -25.50 26.74
CA HIS A 451 -24.99 -25.04 26.93
C HIS A 451 -25.63 -24.53 25.62
N PRO A 452 -25.72 -25.36 24.55
CA PRO A 452 -26.29 -24.95 23.27
C PRO A 452 -27.77 -24.52 23.38
N GLU A 453 -28.48 -24.99 24.41
CA GLU A 453 -29.88 -24.64 24.69
C GLU A 453 -30.09 -23.20 25.17
N ALA A 454 -29.04 -22.54 25.66
CA ALA A 454 -29.10 -21.15 26.10
C ALA A 454 -28.75 -20.15 24.96
N LEU A 455 -28.09 -20.61 23.90
CA LEU A 455 -27.54 -19.73 22.86
C LEU A 455 -28.62 -19.13 21.94
N PRO A 456 -28.35 -18.01 21.23
CA PRO A 456 -29.30 -17.41 20.29
C PRO A 456 -29.81 -18.37 19.20
N ARG A 457 -31.09 -18.30 18.85
CA ARG A 457 -31.66 -19.10 17.73
C ARG A 457 -31.40 -18.49 16.36
N THR A 458 -31.22 -17.17 16.30
CA THR A 458 -31.05 -16.45 15.04
C THR A 458 -29.76 -15.67 15.08
N VAL A 459 -28.88 -15.93 14.13
CA VAL A 459 -27.59 -15.26 13.96
C VAL A 459 -27.56 -14.56 12.62
N HIS A 460 -27.12 -13.31 12.59
CA HIS A 460 -27.00 -12.53 11.37
C HIS A 460 -25.58 -12.57 10.83
N LEU A 461 -25.47 -12.67 9.51
CA LEU A 461 -24.19 -12.65 8.82
C LEU A 461 -23.92 -11.22 8.33
N VAL A 462 -22.82 -10.63 8.75
CA VAL A 462 -22.45 -9.22 8.47
C VAL A 462 -21.03 -9.11 7.91
N THR A 463 -20.71 -8.01 7.22
CA THR A 463 -19.38 -7.85 6.61
C THR A 463 -18.29 -7.48 7.62
N ALA A 464 -18.59 -6.59 8.56
CA ALA A 464 -17.69 -6.25 9.66
C ALA A 464 -17.93 -7.18 10.87
N GLY A 465 -16.88 -7.86 11.34
CA GLY A 465 -16.94 -8.69 12.56
C GLY A 465 -16.80 -7.92 13.87
N VAL A 466 -16.80 -6.59 13.81
CA VAL A 466 -16.60 -5.72 14.98
C VAL A 466 -17.88 -4.94 15.21
N ILE A 467 -18.31 -4.87 16.47
CA ILE A 467 -19.40 -3.98 16.88
C ILE A 467 -19.04 -2.54 16.42
N PRO A 468 -19.92 -1.84 15.68
CA PRO A 468 -19.70 -0.43 15.40
C PRO A 468 -19.60 0.32 16.74
N SER A 469 -18.58 1.16 16.91
CA SER A 469 -18.27 1.92 18.13
C SER A 469 -19.38 2.84 18.67
N ASN A 470 -20.57 2.79 18.06
CA ASN A 470 -21.72 3.65 18.28
C ASN A 470 -22.96 2.86 18.73
N VAL A 471 -22.80 1.68 19.35
CA VAL A 471 -23.94 1.02 20.00
C VAL A 471 -24.37 1.87 21.19
N GLY A 472 -25.56 2.48 21.08
CA GLY A 472 -26.17 3.25 22.16
C GLY A 472 -26.38 2.39 23.40
N ALA A 473 -26.46 3.04 24.57
CA ALA A 473 -26.58 2.39 25.88
C ALA A 473 -27.77 1.42 26.02
N ASP A 474 -28.74 1.48 25.10
CA ASP A 474 -29.96 0.67 25.15
C ASP A 474 -29.85 -0.68 24.43
N GLY A 475 -28.82 -0.94 23.61
CA GLY A 475 -28.52 -2.26 23.00
C GLY A 475 -29.58 -2.91 22.10
N ALA A 476 -30.81 -2.37 22.05
CA ALA A 476 -32.01 -3.02 21.51
C ALA A 476 -31.97 -3.31 20.00
N ASP A 477 -31.12 -2.61 19.25
CA ASP A 477 -30.98 -2.78 17.80
C ASP A 477 -29.83 -3.74 17.41
N VAL A 478 -29.04 -4.22 18.39
CA VAL A 478 -27.93 -5.14 18.11
C VAL A 478 -28.46 -6.56 18.07
N ARG A 479 -28.17 -7.25 16.98
CA ARG A 479 -28.54 -8.66 16.80
C ARG A 479 -27.30 -9.54 16.91
N PRO A 480 -27.42 -10.77 17.44
CA PRO A 480 -26.31 -11.72 17.44
C PRO A 480 -25.83 -11.91 16.01
N SER A 481 -24.53 -11.73 15.77
CA SER A 481 -23.98 -11.72 14.42
C SER A 481 -22.56 -12.28 14.33
N VAL A 482 -22.24 -12.81 13.16
CA VAL A 482 -20.90 -13.28 12.80
C VAL A 482 -20.37 -12.47 11.62
N GLY A 483 -19.11 -12.04 11.75
CA GLY A 483 -18.42 -11.26 10.72
C GLY A 483 -17.77 -12.11 9.65
N GLN A 484 -17.83 -11.64 8.40
CA GLN A 484 -17.09 -12.21 7.26
C GLN A 484 -15.73 -11.53 7.00
N SER A 485 -15.30 -10.62 7.87
CA SER A 485 -14.02 -9.94 7.68
C SER A 485 -12.88 -10.96 7.71
N ARG A 486 -11.98 -10.89 6.72
CA ARG A 486 -10.84 -11.81 6.51
C ARG A 486 -11.19 -13.22 6.03
N THR A 487 -12.47 -13.53 5.78
CA THR A 487 -12.92 -14.86 5.32
C THR A 487 -13.41 -14.87 3.88
N ARG A 488 -13.50 -13.70 3.24
CA ARG A 488 -14.02 -13.62 1.88
C ARG A 488 -12.99 -14.14 0.88
N GLY A 489 -13.43 -15.03 -0.01
CA GLY A 489 -12.70 -15.41 -1.21
C GLY A 489 -13.36 -14.86 -2.47
N LEU A 490 -12.75 -15.13 -3.64
CA LEU A 490 -13.46 -14.98 -4.92
C LEU A 490 -14.70 -15.88 -5.03
N THR A 491 -14.70 -16.97 -4.26
CA THR A 491 -15.85 -17.84 -4.04
C THR A 491 -16.06 -17.98 -2.52
N PRO A 492 -17.29 -18.26 -2.06
CA PRO A 492 -17.53 -18.56 -0.65
C PRO A 492 -16.67 -19.74 -0.17
N PRO A 493 -16.04 -19.64 1.02
CA PRO A 493 -15.30 -20.77 1.60
C PRO A 493 -16.26 -21.84 2.13
N ASP A 494 -15.72 -22.99 2.53
CA ASP A 494 -16.50 -24.04 3.18
C ASP A 494 -16.92 -23.69 4.62
N ALA A 495 -16.12 -22.87 5.31
CA ALA A 495 -16.36 -22.35 6.65
C ALA A 495 -15.71 -20.96 6.79
N LEU A 496 -16.18 -20.14 7.74
CA LEU A 496 -15.60 -18.83 8.04
C LEU A 496 -14.34 -18.99 8.91
N GLU A 497 -13.18 -18.61 8.38
CA GLU A 497 -11.87 -18.60 9.08
C GLU A 497 -11.57 -17.27 9.80
N GLY A 498 -11.83 -17.15 11.10
CA GLY A 498 -11.50 -15.90 11.81
C GLY A 498 -12.17 -15.77 13.17
N PRO A 499 -12.23 -14.54 13.72
CA PRO A 499 -12.79 -14.27 15.05
C PRO A 499 -14.34 -14.32 15.04
N SER A 500 -14.95 -15.28 14.35
CA SER A 500 -16.40 -15.47 14.27
C SER A 500 -17.01 -15.70 15.66
N ALA A 501 -16.32 -16.47 16.51
CA ALA A 501 -16.72 -16.72 17.88
C ALA A 501 -16.62 -15.46 18.77
N GLU A 502 -15.57 -14.66 18.61
CA GLU A 502 -15.44 -13.37 19.31
C GLU A 502 -16.54 -12.39 18.87
N SER A 503 -16.75 -12.26 17.56
CA SER A 503 -17.81 -11.40 16.99
C SER A 503 -19.18 -11.77 17.54
N LEU A 504 -19.46 -13.07 17.63
CA LEU A 504 -20.69 -13.59 18.20
C LEU A 504 -20.79 -13.34 19.71
N ALA A 505 -19.69 -13.49 20.46
CA ALA A 505 -19.63 -13.17 21.89
C ALA A 505 -20.00 -11.70 22.16
N TYR A 506 -19.32 -10.79 21.47
CA TYR A 506 -19.53 -9.36 21.63
C TYR A 506 -20.96 -8.95 21.25
N THR A 507 -21.46 -9.41 20.10
CA THR A 507 -22.79 -9.00 19.60
C THR A 507 -23.92 -9.64 20.41
N THR A 508 -23.72 -10.84 20.96
CA THR A 508 -24.66 -11.47 21.89
C THR A 508 -24.71 -10.71 23.22
N ALA A 509 -23.56 -10.24 23.72
CA ALA A 509 -23.51 -9.45 24.95
C ALA A 509 -24.26 -8.11 24.82
N ALA A 510 -24.17 -7.49 23.65
CA ALA A 510 -24.90 -6.26 23.35
C ALA A 510 -26.40 -6.50 23.13
N TRP A 511 -26.77 -7.66 22.59
CA TRP A 511 -28.16 -8.05 22.35
C TRP A 511 -28.91 -8.40 23.65
N CYS A 512 -28.27 -9.10 24.58
CA CYS A 512 -28.91 -9.58 25.81
C CYS A 512 -28.32 -8.92 27.04
N GLN A 513 -29.06 -8.00 27.67
CA GLN A 513 -28.61 -7.36 28.90
C GLN A 513 -28.51 -8.38 30.05
N GLY A 514 -27.48 -8.24 30.90
CA GLY A 514 -27.24 -9.14 32.03
C GLY A 514 -26.30 -10.32 31.75
N THR A 515 -25.77 -10.42 30.52
CA THR A 515 -24.72 -11.38 30.16
C THR A 515 -23.32 -10.77 30.29
N ASP A 516 -22.36 -11.54 30.76
CA ASP A 516 -20.95 -11.15 30.77
C ASP A 516 -20.23 -11.59 29.47
N VAL A 517 -19.42 -10.68 28.89
CA VAL A 517 -18.70 -10.95 27.63
C VAL A 517 -17.71 -12.11 27.78
N TRP A 518 -17.07 -12.24 28.94
CA TRP A 518 -16.11 -13.31 29.22
C TRP A 518 -16.81 -14.68 29.28
N ASP A 519 -18.00 -14.74 29.89
CA ASP A 519 -18.82 -15.95 29.91
C ASP A 519 -19.24 -16.36 28.49
N LEU A 520 -19.59 -15.38 27.66
CA LEU A 520 -19.94 -15.62 26.26
C LEU A 520 -18.74 -16.09 25.44
N GLN A 521 -17.55 -15.53 25.66
CA GLN A 521 -16.32 -16.00 25.03
C GLN A 521 -16.01 -17.46 25.42
N GLN A 522 -16.26 -17.85 26.67
CA GLN A 522 -16.12 -19.25 27.10
C GLN A 522 -17.17 -20.15 26.44
N LEU A 523 -18.44 -19.72 26.41
CA LEU A 523 -19.53 -20.47 25.77
C LEU A 523 -19.31 -20.68 24.27
N PHE A 524 -18.56 -19.79 23.61
CA PHE A 524 -18.21 -19.89 22.20
C PHE A 524 -16.78 -20.43 21.94
N GLY A 525 -16.09 -20.94 22.96
CA GLY A 525 -14.82 -21.65 22.82
C GLY A 525 -13.58 -20.77 22.61
N VAL A 526 -13.63 -19.50 23.02
CA VAL A 526 -12.52 -18.53 22.93
C VAL A 526 -11.84 -18.28 24.29
N GLY A 527 -12.59 -18.39 25.39
CA GLY A 527 -12.10 -18.11 26.74
C GLY A 527 -11.76 -19.36 27.55
N ASP A 528 -10.75 -19.26 28.42
CA ASP A 528 -10.35 -20.32 29.36
C ASP A 528 -10.69 -19.98 30.81
N GLY A 529 -10.95 -21.01 31.62
CA GLY A 529 -11.07 -20.93 33.09
C GLY A 529 -12.50 -20.92 33.63
N PRO A 530 -12.71 -21.19 34.94
CA PRO A 530 -14.04 -21.16 35.54
C PRO A 530 -14.55 -19.73 35.72
N SER A 531 -15.82 -19.49 35.42
CA SER A 531 -16.48 -18.20 35.69
C SER A 531 -17.55 -18.29 36.78
N ASN A 532 -17.54 -17.33 37.69
CA ASN A 532 -18.51 -17.20 38.78
C ASN A 532 -19.84 -16.59 38.32
N THR A 533 -19.88 -15.93 37.16
CA THR A 533 -21.08 -15.27 36.60
C THR A 533 -21.82 -16.13 35.57
N MET A 534 -21.30 -17.32 35.25
CA MET A 534 -21.91 -18.22 34.25
C MET A 534 -23.39 -18.54 34.53
N PRO A 535 -23.83 -18.82 35.77
CA PRO A 535 -25.25 -19.09 36.04
C PRO A 535 -26.17 -17.90 35.74
N THR A 536 -25.71 -16.67 36.04
CA THR A 536 -26.46 -15.44 35.75
C THR A 536 -26.51 -15.13 34.25
N THR A 537 -25.41 -15.38 33.54
CA THR A 537 -25.35 -15.25 32.08
C THR A 537 -26.29 -16.25 31.40
N LEU A 538 -26.29 -17.52 31.81
CA LEU A 538 -27.17 -18.55 31.25
C LEU A 538 -28.66 -18.29 31.51
N ALA A 539 -29.00 -17.73 32.68
CA ALA A 539 -30.38 -17.34 32.98
C ALA A 539 -30.84 -16.21 32.05
N SER A 540 -30.04 -15.15 31.93
CA SER A 540 -30.33 -14.00 31.06
C SER A 540 -30.47 -14.42 29.60
N LEU A 541 -29.56 -15.27 29.10
CA LEU A 541 -29.62 -15.79 27.74
C LEU A 541 -30.89 -16.59 27.45
N ARG A 542 -31.35 -17.42 28.39
CA ARG A 542 -32.61 -18.19 28.23
C ARG A 542 -33.82 -17.26 28.17
N ASP A 543 -33.83 -16.19 28.98
CA ASP A 543 -34.90 -15.20 28.98
C ASP A 543 -34.93 -14.42 27.65
N CYS A 544 -33.77 -13.95 27.17
CA CYS A 544 -33.65 -13.28 25.87
C CYS A 544 -34.04 -14.22 24.70
N ARG A 545 -33.64 -15.50 24.76
CA ARG A 545 -34.00 -16.52 23.76
C ARG A 545 -35.51 -16.83 23.75
N ALA A 546 -36.20 -16.70 24.89
CA ALA A 546 -37.64 -16.94 24.97
C ALA A 546 -38.47 -15.77 24.41
N GLN A 547 -37.90 -14.56 24.39
CA GLN A 547 -38.55 -13.34 23.91
C GLN A 547 -38.32 -13.08 22.41
N ALA A 548 -37.31 -13.70 21.81
CA ALA A 548 -36.93 -13.61 20.39
C ALA A 548 -37.47 -14.77 19.56
#